data_AF-A0A9W6VXT9-F1
#
_entry.id   AF-A0A9W6VXT9-F1
#
_cell.length_a   1.000
_cell.length_b   1.000
_cell.length_c   1.000
_cell.angle_alpha   90.00
_cell.angle_beta   90.00
_cell.angle_gamma   90.00
#
_symmetry.space_group_name_H-M   'P 1'
#
loop_
_entity.id
_entity.type
_entity.pdbx_description
1 polymer ?
#
loop_
_entity_poly.entity_id
_entity_poly.type
_entity_poly.pdbx_seq_one_letter_code
_entity_poly.pdbx_strand_id
1 'polypeptide(L)'
;MMCPRRPVGEREASSSQIWEKGSPVAKLDDAANVRGRRFALAAIEAQPWDYAATVGDGLKLTFGWARHDYPKHSVSRLYEFPVDTRTQPGYPLMQGQESAAVVAYAGPGPTGSIHGPYAGWLRTYQDWIFVRGPVLAFILLLGLTALRRRERLDAALAWSVAAGLLMVPLLTADFDYRYILPATSSACVAAALATRRTRPSEAGEGESSAERRAPVPAEPR
;
A
#
# COMPACT_ATOMS: atom_id res chain seq x y z
N MET A 1 -28.16 16.80 5.38
CA MET A 1 -26.92 16.84 6.18
C MET A 1 -26.14 15.55 5.93
N MET A 2 -24.84 15.65 5.63
CA MET A 2 -23.95 14.50 5.39
C MET A 2 -23.08 14.13 6.61
N CYS A 3 -23.24 14.84 7.73
CA CYS A 3 -22.50 14.53 8.96
C CYS A 3 -23.07 13.29 9.68
N PRO A 4 -22.21 12.41 10.21
CA PRO A 4 -22.63 11.35 11.11
C PRO A 4 -23.35 11.90 12.34
N ARG A 5 -24.39 11.20 12.79
CA ARG A 5 -25.21 11.65 13.95
C ARG A 5 -24.56 11.37 15.30
N ARG A 6 -23.57 10.47 15.36
CA ARG A 6 -22.88 10.11 16.61
C ARG A 6 -21.92 11.20 17.09
N PRO A 7 -21.68 11.31 18.41
CA PRO A 7 -20.61 12.14 18.98
C PRO A 7 -19.24 11.77 18.41
N VAL A 8 -18.31 12.71 18.35
CA VAL A 8 -16.97 12.51 17.74
C VAL A 8 -16.25 11.27 18.30
N GLY A 9 -16.28 11.05 19.62
CA GLY A 9 -15.60 9.93 20.28
C GLY A 9 -16.25 8.55 20.06
N GLU A 10 -17.45 8.48 19.50
CA GLU A 10 -18.17 7.23 19.24
C GLU A 10 -18.28 6.90 17.75
N ARG A 11 -17.66 7.72 16.90
CA ARG A 11 -17.62 7.50 15.46
C ARG A 11 -16.60 6.42 15.14
N GLU A 12 -17.04 5.46 14.34
CA GLU A 12 -16.11 4.51 13.73
C GLU A 12 -15.22 5.21 12.70
N ALA A 13 -14.13 4.55 12.33
CA ALA A 13 -13.21 5.04 11.30
C ALA A 13 -13.94 5.48 10.02
N SER A 14 -13.36 6.43 9.28
CA SER A 14 -13.98 7.04 8.09
C SER A 14 -14.46 5.99 7.07
N SER A 15 -13.66 4.95 6.84
CA SER A 15 -13.98 3.84 5.94
C SER A 15 -15.22 3.03 6.35
N SER A 16 -15.57 3.03 7.64
CA SER A 16 -16.73 2.31 8.17
C SER A 16 -18.05 3.08 7.99
N GLN A 17 -17.99 4.40 7.79
CA GLN A 17 -19.16 5.28 7.71
C GLN A 17 -20.05 5.01 6.48
N ILE A 18 -19.50 4.45 5.41
CA ILE A 18 -20.29 4.08 4.22
C ILE A 18 -21.16 2.84 4.49
N TRP A 19 -20.72 1.96 5.40
CA TRP A 19 -21.40 0.72 5.76
C TRP A 19 -22.41 0.91 6.91
N GLU A 20 -22.37 2.05 7.61
CA GLU A 20 -23.28 2.32 8.72
C GLU A 20 -24.75 2.41 8.24
N LYS A 21 -25.66 1.83 9.04
CA LYS A 21 -27.10 1.93 8.80
C LYS A 21 -27.54 3.40 8.85
N GLY A 22 -28.15 3.88 7.77
CA GLY A 22 -28.55 5.28 7.64
C GLY A 22 -27.45 6.23 7.18
N SER A 23 -26.35 5.69 6.64
CA SER A 23 -25.30 6.50 6.00
C SER A 23 -25.90 7.43 4.92
N PRO A 24 -25.57 8.74 4.92
CA PRO A 24 -26.02 9.68 3.89
C PRO A 24 -25.57 9.31 2.47
N VAL A 25 -24.58 8.43 2.35
CA VAL A 25 -23.95 7.96 1.09
C VAL A 25 -24.38 6.53 0.74
N ALA A 26 -25.35 5.96 1.47
CA ALA A 26 -25.75 4.57 1.29
C ALA A 26 -26.40 4.24 -0.08
N LYS A 27 -26.73 5.25 -0.88
CA LYS A 27 -27.18 5.07 -2.26
C LYS A 27 -25.97 5.25 -3.18
N LEU A 28 -25.57 4.19 -3.88
CA LEU A 28 -24.51 4.20 -4.89
C LEU A 28 -25.07 4.76 -6.21
N ASP A 29 -25.48 6.03 -6.22
CA ASP A 29 -25.89 6.76 -7.43
C ASP A 29 -24.93 7.94 -7.71
N ASP A 30 -24.89 8.39 -8.97
CA ASP A 30 -23.98 9.46 -9.40
C ASP A 30 -24.18 10.75 -8.59
N ALA A 31 -25.43 11.05 -8.23
CA ALA A 31 -25.76 12.24 -7.48
C ALA A 31 -25.23 12.17 -6.03
N ALA A 32 -25.22 10.98 -5.42
CA ALA A 32 -24.65 10.73 -4.11
C ALA A 32 -23.13 10.85 -4.12
N ASN A 33 -22.47 10.34 -5.18
CA ASN A 33 -21.03 10.52 -5.36
C ASN A 33 -20.65 12.02 -5.48
N VAL A 34 -21.38 12.78 -6.31
CA VAL A 34 -21.16 14.23 -6.47
C VAL A 34 -21.37 14.98 -5.16
N ARG A 35 -22.47 14.71 -4.44
CA ARG A 35 -22.74 15.35 -3.13
C ARG A 35 -21.69 14.97 -2.09
N GLY A 36 -21.28 13.70 -2.05
CA GLY A 36 -20.25 13.19 -1.14
C GLY A 36 -18.89 13.85 -1.37
N ARG A 37 -18.45 13.95 -2.63
CA ARG A 37 -17.23 14.66 -3.00
C ARG A 37 -17.28 16.13 -2.60
N ARG A 38 -18.40 16.82 -2.87
CA ARG A 38 -18.55 18.24 -2.50
C ARG A 38 -18.49 18.43 -0.98
N PHE A 39 -19.13 17.54 -0.22
CA PHE A 39 -19.08 17.57 1.24
C PHE A 39 -17.66 17.31 1.76
N ALA A 40 -16.96 16.31 1.23
CA ALA A 40 -15.59 15.98 1.64
C ALA A 40 -14.63 17.15 1.43
N LEU A 41 -14.67 17.78 0.25
CA LEU A 41 -13.84 18.95 -0.05
C LEU A 41 -14.16 20.13 0.88
N ALA A 42 -15.45 20.43 1.10
CA ALA A 42 -15.86 21.49 2.01
C ALA A 42 -15.43 21.22 3.48
N ALA A 43 -15.45 19.96 3.91
CA ALA A 43 -14.99 19.57 5.25
C ALA A 43 -13.47 19.76 5.42
N ILE A 44 -12.67 19.37 4.42
CA ILE A 44 -11.21 19.56 4.42
C ILE A 44 -10.85 21.05 4.43
N GLU A 45 -11.54 21.86 3.62
CA GLU A 45 -11.32 23.31 3.57
C GLU A 45 -11.68 24.01 4.89
N ALA A 46 -12.75 23.54 5.57
CA ALA A 46 -13.17 24.10 6.85
C ALA A 46 -12.29 23.64 8.03
N GLN A 47 -11.70 22.45 7.96
CA GLN A 47 -10.96 21.81 9.06
C GLN A 47 -9.61 21.20 8.58
N PRO A 48 -8.68 22.00 8.03
CA PRO A 48 -7.46 21.48 7.41
C PRO A 48 -6.53 20.79 8.42
N TRP A 49 -6.49 21.27 9.66
CA TRP A 49 -5.64 20.71 10.71
C TRP A 49 -6.18 19.38 11.24
N ASP A 50 -7.50 19.23 11.37
CA ASP A 50 -8.11 17.95 11.77
C ASP A 50 -7.90 16.88 10.69
N TYR A 51 -7.97 17.29 9.42
CA TYR A 51 -7.61 16.41 8.30
C TYR A 51 -6.13 15.99 8.36
N ALA A 52 -5.21 16.94 8.56
CA ALA A 52 -3.78 16.64 8.70
C ALA A 52 -3.48 15.72 9.90
N ALA A 53 -4.17 15.91 11.02
CA ALA A 53 -4.07 15.03 12.19
C ALA A 53 -4.54 13.60 11.87
N THR A 54 -5.67 13.47 11.18
CA THR A 54 -6.23 12.17 10.74
C THR A 54 -5.24 11.42 9.84
N VAL A 55 -4.64 12.11 8.86
CA VAL A 55 -3.59 11.54 8.01
C VAL A 55 -2.35 11.16 8.83
N GLY A 56 -1.97 12.00 9.79
CA GLY A 56 -0.87 11.75 10.72
C GLY A 56 -1.07 10.49 11.55
N ASP A 57 -2.29 10.22 12.01
CA ASP A 57 -2.61 9.00 12.76
C ASP A 57 -2.48 7.74 11.88
N GLY A 58 -2.89 7.80 10.60
CA GLY A 58 -2.62 6.75 9.63
C GLY A 58 -1.12 6.50 9.38
N LEU A 59 -0.32 7.58 9.35
CA LEU A 59 1.15 7.46 9.23
C LEU A 59 1.78 6.81 10.47
N LYS A 60 1.28 7.12 11.68
CA LYS A 60 1.74 6.47 12.92
C LYS A 60 1.46 4.96 12.89
N LEU A 61 0.31 4.54 12.34
CA LEU A 61 -0.01 3.13 12.16
C LEU A 61 0.90 2.45 11.11
N THR A 62 1.31 3.18 10.09
CA THR A 62 2.22 2.70 9.03
C THR A 62 3.65 2.51 9.54
N PHE A 63 4.17 3.49 10.28
CA PHE A 63 5.56 3.54 10.75
C PHE A 63 5.74 3.10 12.20
N GLY A 64 4.66 2.65 12.84
CA GLY A 64 4.66 2.09 14.19
C GLY A 64 5.47 0.80 14.29
N TRP A 65 5.92 0.50 15.51
CA TRP A 65 6.69 -0.72 15.79
C TRP A 65 5.84 -1.98 15.71
N ALA A 66 4.64 -1.92 16.30
CA ALA A 66 3.66 -3.00 16.33
C ALA A 66 2.48 -2.65 15.42
N ARG A 67 1.87 -3.67 14.83
CA ARG A 67 0.57 -3.54 14.16
C ARG A 67 -0.50 -3.40 15.23
N HIS A 68 -1.46 -2.52 14.98
CA HIS A 68 -2.60 -2.30 15.85
C HIS A 68 -3.86 -2.64 15.07
N ASP A 69 -4.92 -3.03 15.77
CA ASP A 69 -6.20 -3.27 15.14
C ASP A 69 -6.77 -1.96 14.60
N TYR A 70 -6.91 -1.90 13.28
CA TYR A 70 -7.49 -0.77 12.57
C TYR A 70 -8.06 -1.21 11.22
N PRO A 71 -9.22 -0.67 10.79
CA PRO A 71 -10.13 0.18 11.55
C PRO A 71 -10.92 -0.58 12.63
N LYS A 72 -11.02 -1.91 12.50
CA LYS A 72 -11.60 -2.83 13.48
C LYS A 72 -10.80 -4.12 13.48
N HIS A 73 -10.72 -4.77 14.63
CA HIS A 73 -10.10 -6.08 14.78
C HIS A 73 -10.68 -7.15 13.84
N SER A 74 -11.98 -7.11 13.51
CA SER A 74 -12.58 -8.02 12.52
C SER A 74 -12.00 -7.85 11.12
N VAL A 75 -11.62 -6.62 10.74
CA VAL A 75 -11.00 -6.31 9.45
C VAL A 75 -9.52 -6.67 9.48
N SER A 76 -8.80 -6.30 10.55
CA SER A 76 -7.37 -6.61 10.70
C SER A 76 -7.11 -8.12 10.68
N ARG A 77 -7.98 -8.93 11.32
CA ARG A 77 -7.92 -10.40 11.30
C ARG A 77 -8.08 -11.05 9.93
N LEU A 78 -8.61 -10.34 8.91
CA LEU A 78 -8.67 -10.83 7.53
C LEU A 78 -7.28 -10.93 6.89
N TYR A 79 -6.30 -10.20 7.43
CA TYR A 79 -4.92 -10.17 6.94
C TYR A 79 -3.97 -11.06 7.74
N GLU A 80 -4.49 -11.80 8.72
CA GLU A 80 -3.70 -12.69 9.57
C GLU A 80 -3.98 -14.15 9.29
N PHE A 81 -2.93 -14.98 9.35
CA PHE A 81 -3.10 -16.42 9.30
C PHE A 81 -3.93 -16.92 10.49
N PRO A 82 -5.07 -17.61 10.23
CA PRO A 82 -5.97 -18.03 11.30
C PRO A 82 -5.36 -19.13 12.18
N VAL A 83 -5.77 -19.15 13.44
CA VAL A 83 -5.44 -20.24 14.38
C VAL A 83 -6.37 -21.43 14.20
N ASP A 84 -7.65 -21.15 14.01
CA ASP A 84 -8.72 -22.14 13.88
C ASP A 84 -9.44 -21.96 12.54
N THR A 85 -10.06 -23.03 12.04
CA THR A 85 -10.86 -22.98 10.82
C THR A 85 -12.03 -22.03 11.05
N ARG A 86 -12.07 -20.93 10.29
CA ARG A 86 -13.09 -19.91 10.45
C ARG A 86 -14.19 -20.13 9.44
N THR A 87 -15.44 -20.13 9.90
CA THR A 87 -16.56 -19.85 9.01
C THR A 87 -16.41 -18.41 8.54
N GLN A 88 -16.44 -18.17 7.23
CA GLN A 88 -16.37 -16.83 6.69
C GLN A 88 -17.54 -16.02 7.26
N PRO A 89 -17.29 -14.94 8.03
CA PRO A 89 -18.39 -14.12 8.54
C PRO A 89 -19.15 -13.54 7.34
N GLY A 90 -20.47 -13.43 7.47
CA GLY A 90 -21.27 -12.75 6.47
C GLY A 90 -20.76 -11.32 6.30
N TYR A 91 -20.52 -10.92 5.06
CA TYR A 91 -20.04 -9.57 4.76
C TYR A 91 -21.25 -8.62 4.75
N PRO A 92 -21.33 -7.65 5.67
CA PRO A 92 -22.36 -6.63 5.59
C PRO A 92 -22.09 -5.77 4.35
N LEU A 93 -23.04 -5.77 3.43
CA LEU A 93 -23.17 -4.76 2.39
C LEU A 93 -23.60 -3.41 2.97
N MET A 94 -23.63 -2.40 2.10
CA MET A 94 -24.16 -1.07 2.36
C MET A 94 -25.51 -1.15 3.09
N GLN A 95 -25.69 -0.33 4.13
CA GLN A 95 -26.83 -0.35 5.06
C GLN A 95 -26.96 -1.58 5.97
N GLY A 96 -25.89 -2.36 6.16
CA GLY A 96 -25.91 -3.53 7.05
C GLY A 96 -26.81 -4.66 6.54
N GLN A 97 -26.94 -4.78 5.21
CA GLN A 97 -27.64 -5.89 4.56
C GLN A 97 -26.63 -6.99 4.23
N GLU A 98 -27.00 -8.27 4.26
CA GLU A 98 -26.23 -9.31 3.58
C GLU A 98 -26.90 -9.55 2.22
N SER A 99 -26.18 -9.48 1.09
CA SER A 99 -26.83 -9.89 -0.17
C SER A 99 -26.82 -11.41 -0.29
N ALA A 100 -28.00 -11.94 -0.61
CA ALA A 100 -28.12 -13.27 -1.18
C ALA A 100 -27.17 -13.47 -2.38
N ALA A 101 -26.83 -12.42 -3.11
CA ALA A 101 -25.84 -12.45 -4.21
C ALA A 101 -24.40 -12.67 -3.74
N VAL A 102 -23.95 -12.07 -2.62
CA VAL A 102 -22.62 -12.33 -2.04
C VAL A 102 -22.57 -13.74 -1.47
N VAL A 103 -23.63 -14.18 -0.80
CA VAL A 103 -23.73 -15.56 -0.28
C VAL A 103 -23.75 -16.57 -1.45
N ALA A 104 -24.48 -16.29 -2.53
CA ALA A 104 -24.53 -17.12 -3.73
C ALA A 104 -23.19 -17.14 -4.50
N TYR A 105 -22.49 -15.99 -4.57
CA TYR A 105 -21.17 -15.89 -5.20
C TYR A 105 -20.08 -16.57 -4.37
N ALA A 106 -20.10 -16.39 -3.05
CA ALA A 106 -19.13 -16.99 -2.14
C ALA A 106 -19.30 -18.51 -2.02
N GLY A 107 -20.50 -19.03 -2.31
CA GLY A 107 -20.85 -20.43 -2.08
C GLY A 107 -20.83 -20.79 -0.58
N PRO A 108 -20.94 -22.07 -0.21
CA PRO A 108 -20.50 -22.51 1.11
C PRO A 108 -19.00 -22.16 1.19
N GLY A 109 -18.68 -21.08 1.90
CA GLY A 109 -17.32 -20.56 1.99
C GLY A 109 -16.35 -21.70 2.29
N PRO A 110 -15.13 -21.68 1.71
CA PRO A 110 -14.22 -22.81 1.78
C PRO A 110 -14.04 -23.23 3.24
N THR A 111 -14.37 -24.48 3.57
CA THR A 111 -13.94 -25.11 4.81
C THR A 111 -12.43 -25.30 4.71
N GLY A 112 -11.69 -24.21 4.88
CA GLY A 112 -10.24 -24.23 4.84
C GLY A 112 -9.73 -25.11 5.96
N SER A 113 -8.95 -26.12 5.63
CA SER A 113 -8.22 -26.94 6.61
C SER A 113 -6.88 -26.28 6.92
N ILE A 114 -6.54 -26.19 8.21
CA ILE A 114 -5.26 -25.66 8.66
C ILE A 114 -4.30 -26.83 8.85
N HIS A 115 -3.21 -26.85 8.09
CA HIS A 115 -2.21 -27.92 8.14
C HIS A 115 -0.94 -27.47 8.89
N GLY A 116 -0.65 -28.13 10.00
CA GLY A 116 0.65 -28.04 10.68
C GLY A 116 1.72 -28.89 9.97
N PRO A 117 3.01 -28.52 10.04
CA PRO A 117 3.58 -27.44 10.85
C PRO A 117 3.62 -26.08 10.14
N TYR A 118 3.44 -26.02 8.83
CA TYR A 118 3.64 -24.82 8.01
C TYR A 118 2.76 -23.64 8.46
N ALA A 119 1.49 -23.87 8.80
CA ALA A 119 0.63 -22.82 9.32
C ALA A 119 1.17 -22.17 10.62
N GLY A 120 1.85 -22.94 11.47
CA GLY A 120 2.55 -22.40 12.64
C GLY A 120 3.77 -21.54 12.26
N TRP A 121 4.53 -21.98 11.26
CA TRP A 121 5.71 -21.26 10.78
C TRP A 121 5.34 -19.92 10.12
N LEU A 122 4.31 -19.92 9.28
CA LEU A 122 3.80 -18.70 8.65
C LEU A 122 3.26 -17.69 9.66
N ARG A 123 2.56 -18.15 10.71
CA ARG A 123 2.14 -17.28 11.83
C ARG A 123 3.33 -16.67 12.56
N THR A 124 4.30 -17.50 12.94
CA THR A 124 5.51 -17.04 13.63
C THR A 124 6.26 -16.00 12.77
N TYR A 125 6.38 -16.23 11.47
CA TYR A 125 6.98 -15.27 10.55
C TYR A 125 6.20 -13.95 10.52
N GLN A 126 4.88 -14.03 10.42
CA GLN A 126 4.00 -12.86 10.42
C GLN A 126 4.07 -12.06 11.72
N ASP A 127 4.24 -12.73 12.86
CA ASP A 127 4.26 -12.10 14.18
C ASP A 127 5.61 -11.48 14.56
N TRP A 128 6.73 -12.01 14.02
CA TRP A 128 8.07 -11.63 14.48
C TRP A 128 8.99 -11.05 13.42
N ILE A 129 8.94 -11.55 12.18
CA ILE A 129 9.95 -11.25 11.14
C ILE A 129 9.50 -10.11 10.22
N PHE A 130 8.19 -9.84 10.16
CA PHE A 130 7.62 -8.80 9.29
C PHE A 130 8.40 -7.47 9.35
N VAL A 131 8.44 -6.75 8.22
CA VAL A 131 9.12 -5.46 8.15
C VAL A 131 8.40 -4.47 9.07
N ARG A 132 9.06 -4.13 10.17
CA ARG A 132 8.57 -3.15 11.14
C ARG A 132 8.54 -1.76 10.52
N GLY A 133 7.59 -0.94 10.95
CA GLY A 133 7.40 0.42 10.43
C GLY A 133 8.67 1.27 10.38
N PRO A 134 9.52 1.29 11.43
CA PRO A 134 10.77 2.07 11.39
C PRO A 134 11.79 1.56 10.37
N VAL A 135 11.82 0.25 10.10
CA VAL A 135 12.67 -0.34 9.06
C VAL A 135 12.18 0.10 7.69
N LEU A 136 10.87 0.08 7.45
CA LEU A 136 10.29 0.62 6.22
C LEU A 136 10.58 2.11 6.04
N ALA A 137 10.48 2.91 7.10
CA ALA A 137 10.83 4.34 7.07
C ALA A 137 12.29 4.53 6.64
N PHE A 138 13.21 3.75 7.22
CA PHE A 138 14.62 3.79 6.84
C PHE A 138 14.85 3.42 5.37
N ILE A 139 14.20 2.36 4.86
CA ILE A 139 14.29 1.96 3.45
C ILE A 139 13.76 3.06 2.53
N LEU A 140 12.65 3.70 2.87
CA LEU A 140 12.11 4.83 2.12
C LEU A 140 13.05 6.03 2.11
N LEU A 141 13.72 6.32 3.22
CA LEU A 141 14.71 7.40 3.31
C LEU A 141 15.94 7.11 2.46
N LEU A 142 16.40 5.86 2.40
CA LEU A 142 17.47 5.45 1.49
C LEU A 142 17.07 5.67 0.03
N GLY A 143 15.88 5.25 -0.38
CA GLY A 143 15.36 5.50 -1.73
C GLY A 143 15.23 6.99 -2.05
N LEU A 144 14.82 7.80 -1.07
CA LEU A 144 14.68 9.26 -1.22
C LEU A 144 16.00 9.96 -1.55
N THR A 145 17.15 9.40 -1.14
CA THR A 145 18.46 9.96 -1.49
C THR A 145 18.70 10.01 -3.00
N ALA A 146 18.16 9.06 -3.77
CA ALA A 146 18.23 9.08 -5.23
C ALA A 146 17.47 10.25 -5.83
N LEU A 147 16.31 10.58 -5.25
CA LEU A 147 15.48 11.72 -5.68
C LEU A 147 16.23 13.04 -5.47
N ARG A 148 16.94 13.16 -4.35
CA ARG A 148 17.75 14.35 -4.02
C ARG A 148 18.97 14.50 -4.93
N ARG A 149 19.60 13.40 -5.34
CA ARG A 149 20.76 13.41 -6.24
C ARG A 149 20.37 13.64 -7.71
N ARG A 150 19.09 13.53 -8.09
CA ARG A 150 18.55 13.72 -9.46
C ARG A 150 19.20 12.88 -10.57
N GLU A 151 20.11 11.98 -10.23
CA GLU A 151 20.86 11.16 -11.19
C GLU A 151 20.16 9.83 -11.53
N ARG A 152 19.05 9.49 -10.85
CA ARG A 152 18.39 8.16 -10.95
C ARG A 152 16.88 8.23 -11.02
N LEU A 153 16.37 8.45 -12.23
CA LEU A 153 14.93 8.48 -12.50
C LEU A 153 14.23 7.14 -12.25
N ASP A 154 14.94 6.03 -12.44
CA ASP A 154 14.49 4.68 -12.13
C ASP A 154 14.22 4.47 -10.63
N ALA A 155 15.17 4.86 -9.78
CA ALA A 155 15.00 4.84 -8.33
C ALA A 155 13.90 5.80 -7.87
N ALA A 156 13.81 6.99 -8.49
CA ALA A 156 12.77 7.98 -8.23
C ALA A 156 11.36 7.45 -8.55
N LEU A 157 11.22 6.73 -9.67
CA LEU A 157 9.95 6.11 -10.07
C LEU A 157 9.52 5.03 -9.08
N ALA A 158 10.42 4.10 -8.75
CA ALA A 158 10.14 3.04 -7.77
C ALA A 158 9.79 3.63 -6.38
N TRP A 159 10.49 4.68 -5.97
CA TRP A 159 10.19 5.40 -4.73
C TRP A 159 8.81 6.07 -4.78
N SER A 160 8.47 6.72 -5.89
CA SER A 160 7.17 7.39 -6.09
C SER A 160 6.01 6.39 -6.08
N VAL A 161 6.21 5.19 -6.62
CA VAL A 161 5.22 4.09 -6.53
C VAL A 161 5.02 3.67 -5.07
N ALA A 162 6.11 3.47 -4.32
CA ALA A 162 6.03 3.12 -2.90
C ALA A 162 5.31 4.22 -2.09
N ALA A 163 5.70 5.49 -2.30
CA ALA A 163 5.08 6.64 -1.65
C ALA A 163 3.60 6.79 -2.04
N GLY A 164 3.25 6.58 -3.31
CA GLY A 164 1.86 6.63 -3.78
C GLY A 164 0.99 5.54 -3.16
N LEU A 165 1.48 4.30 -3.10
CA LEU A 165 0.78 3.19 -2.47
C LEU A 165 0.50 3.45 -0.99
N LEU A 166 1.39 4.15 -0.27
CA LEU A 166 1.17 4.51 1.13
C LEU A 166 0.31 5.77 1.28
N MET A 167 0.56 6.83 0.51
CA MET A 167 -0.06 8.13 0.74
C MET A 167 -1.46 8.25 0.14
N VAL A 168 -1.70 7.70 -1.05
CA VAL A 168 -3.00 7.82 -1.73
C VAL A 168 -4.16 7.28 -0.89
N PRO A 169 -4.12 6.04 -0.35
CA PRO A 169 -5.23 5.53 0.47
C PRO A 169 -5.43 6.34 1.75
N LEU A 170 -4.34 6.75 2.42
CA LEU A 170 -4.39 7.58 3.63
C LEU A 170 -5.04 8.94 3.37
N LEU A 171 -4.78 9.55 2.22
CA LEU A 171 -5.30 10.86 1.86
C LEU A 171 -6.75 10.80 1.36
N THR A 172 -7.17 9.70 0.73
CA THR A 172 -8.45 9.65 0.00
C THR A 172 -9.54 8.85 0.69
N ALA A 173 -9.18 7.85 1.49
CA ALA A 173 -10.14 6.94 2.10
C ALA A 173 -9.86 6.76 3.59
N ASP A 174 -8.90 5.89 3.91
CA ASP A 174 -8.51 5.51 5.26
C ASP A 174 -7.24 4.64 5.21
N PHE A 175 -6.61 4.43 6.36
CA PHE A 175 -5.49 3.51 6.50
C PHE A 175 -5.92 2.04 6.46
N ASP A 176 -5.18 1.22 5.70
CA ASP A 176 -5.34 -0.23 5.65
C ASP A 176 -3.98 -0.92 5.42
N TYR A 177 -3.71 -2.01 6.15
CA TYR A 177 -2.45 -2.74 6.10
C TYR A 177 -2.14 -3.37 4.74
N ARG A 178 -3.14 -3.56 3.88
CA ARG A 178 -2.98 -4.18 2.55
C ARG A 178 -2.01 -3.44 1.64
N TYR A 179 -1.82 -2.14 1.84
CA TYR A 179 -0.97 -1.31 0.99
C TYR A 179 0.51 -1.33 1.39
N ILE A 180 0.81 -1.74 2.62
CA ILE A 180 2.19 -1.77 3.14
C ILE A 180 3.03 -2.83 2.43
N LEU A 181 2.45 -4.01 2.16
CA LEU A 181 3.17 -5.12 1.54
C LEU A 181 3.68 -4.76 0.12
N PRO A 182 2.85 -4.30 -0.83
CA PRO A 182 3.34 -3.90 -2.14
C PRO A 182 4.26 -2.67 -2.08
N ALA A 183 3.97 -1.71 -1.18
CA ALA A 183 4.82 -0.54 -1.00
C ALA A 183 6.23 -0.91 -0.51
N THR A 184 6.35 -1.90 0.37
CA THR A 184 7.64 -2.39 0.89
C THR A 184 8.50 -2.94 -0.24
N SER A 185 7.91 -3.75 -1.13
CA SER A 185 8.62 -4.29 -2.30
C SER A 185 9.17 -3.17 -3.18
N SER A 186 8.35 -2.17 -3.50
CA SER A 186 8.77 -1.00 -4.28
C SER A 186 9.82 -0.15 -3.57
N ALA A 187 9.71 0.03 -2.24
CA ALA A 187 10.67 0.77 -1.44
C ALA A 187 12.05 0.08 -1.42
N CYS A 188 12.08 -1.25 -1.31
CA CYS A 188 13.32 -2.03 -1.39
C CYS A 188 14.01 -1.88 -2.74
N VAL A 189 13.25 -1.95 -3.85
CA VAL A 189 13.78 -1.71 -5.20
C VAL A 189 14.34 -0.30 -5.31
N ALA A 190 13.61 0.71 -4.83
CA ALA A 190 14.07 2.09 -4.84
C ALA A 190 15.38 2.27 -4.04
N ALA A 191 15.47 1.67 -2.85
CA ALA A 191 16.67 1.72 -2.02
C ALA A 191 17.87 1.03 -2.69
N ALA A 192 17.67 -0.15 -3.29
CA ALA A 192 18.72 -0.86 -4.01
C ALA A 192 19.23 -0.07 -5.23
N LEU A 193 18.31 0.50 -6.00
CA LEU A 193 18.65 1.37 -7.13
C LEU A 193 19.31 2.67 -6.67
N ALA A 194 18.98 3.20 -5.49
CA ALA A 194 19.62 4.39 -4.94
C ALA A 194 21.06 4.14 -4.48
N THR A 195 21.36 2.97 -3.91
CA THR A 195 22.67 2.65 -3.34
C THR A 195 23.66 2.00 -4.32
N ARG A 196 23.19 1.51 -5.47
CA ARG A 196 24.05 0.91 -6.49
C ARG A 196 25.21 1.85 -6.85
N ARG A 197 26.47 1.42 -6.86
CA ARG A 197 27.55 2.24 -7.44
C ARG A 197 27.46 2.16 -8.96
N THR A 198 27.42 3.30 -9.65
CA THR A 198 27.74 3.32 -11.08
C THR A 198 29.20 2.88 -11.18
N ARG A 199 29.45 1.68 -11.71
CA ARG A 199 30.80 1.34 -12.13
C ARG A 199 31.17 2.30 -13.27
N PRO A 200 32.37 2.89 -13.29
CA PRO A 200 32.87 3.54 -14.49
C PRO A 200 32.69 2.56 -15.65
N SER A 201 32.01 3.01 -16.70
CA SER A 201 31.90 2.22 -17.92
C SER A 201 33.32 2.10 -18.49
N GLU A 202 33.89 0.90 -18.50
CA GLU A 202 35.06 0.56 -19.32
C GLU A 202 34.61 0.54 -20.80
N ALA A 203 34.17 1.69 -21.29
CA ALA A 203 33.92 1.95 -22.69
C ALA A 203 35.11 2.77 -23.20
N GLY A 204 36.22 2.06 -23.43
CA GLY A 204 37.47 2.66 -23.92
C GLY A 204 38.53 1.67 -24.42
N GLU A 205 38.22 0.37 -24.54
CA GLU A 205 39.18 -0.65 -25.03
C GLU A 205 38.62 -1.47 -26.21
N GLY A 206 37.79 -0.85 -27.04
CA GLY A 206 37.34 -1.43 -28.33
C GLY A 206 38.06 -0.88 -29.56
N GLU A 207 38.80 0.23 -29.43
CA GLU A 207 39.34 0.99 -30.58
C GLU A 207 40.77 0.60 -30.98
N SER A 208 41.36 -0.45 -30.40
CA SER A 208 42.72 -0.90 -30.75
C SER A 208 42.76 -2.15 -31.65
N SER A 209 41.61 -2.77 -31.96
CA SER A 209 41.59 -3.95 -32.85
C SER A 209 41.43 -3.62 -34.34
N ALA A 210 41.30 -2.33 -34.72
CA ALA A 210 41.23 -1.90 -36.12
C ALA A 210 42.63 -1.65 -36.75
N GLU A 211 43.68 -1.47 -35.94
CA GLU A 211 45.07 -1.24 -36.38
C GLU A 211 45.81 -2.57 -36.67
N ARG A 212 45.13 -3.53 -37.32
CA ARG A 212 45.75 -4.79 -37.77
C ARG A 212 45.22 -5.29 -39.12
N ARG A 213 44.88 -4.37 -40.03
CA ARG A 213 44.85 -4.65 -41.47
C ARG A 213 46.17 -4.17 -42.08
N ALA A 214 47.07 -5.12 -42.29
CA ALA A 214 48.32 -4.92 -43.02
C ALA A 214 48.07 -4.36 -44.43
N PRO A 215 49.00 -3.57 -44.99
CA PRO A 215 48.93 -3.13 -46.38
C PRO A 215 49.17 -4.29 -47.34
N VAL A 216 48.33 -4.40 -48.37
CA VAL A 216 48.48 -5.33 -49.48
C VAL A 216 49.69 -4.89 -50.34
N PRO A 217 50.65 -5.78 -50.64
CA PRO A 217 51.77 -5.41 -51.51
C PRO A 217 51.29 -5.27 -52.96
N ALA A 218 51.71 -4.20 -53.61
CA ALA A 218 51.49 -3.99 -55.04
C ALA A 218 52.45 -4.88 -55.86
N GLU A 219 51.89 -5.69 -56.76
CA GLU A 219 52.66 -6.42 -57.76
C GLU A 219 53.16 -5.47 -58.86
N PRO A 220 54.41 -5.63 -59.36
CA PRO A 220 54.92 -4.86 -60.48
C PRO A 220 54.67 -5.56 -61.82
N ARG A 221 53.86 -4.89 -62.65
CA ARG A 221 53.66 -4.96 -64.12
C ARG A 221 53.17 -6.26 -64.76
#